data_AF-A0A952ANM1-F1
#
_entry.id   AF-A0A952ANM1-F1
#
_cell.length_a   1.000
_cell.length_b   1.000
_cell.length_c   1.000
_cell.angle_alpha   90.00
_cell.angle_beta   90.00
_cell.angle_gamma   90.00
#
_symmetry.space_group_name_H-M   'P 1'
#
loop_
_entity.id
_entity.type
_entity.pdbx_description
1 polymer ?
#
loop_
_entity_poly.entity_id
_entity_poly.type
_entity_poly.pdbx_seq_one_letter_code
_entity_poly.pdbx_strand_id
1 'polypeptide(L)'
;MTDEQQRATTEVASQTPEHSISPDVPQPKTPLSVNEAEVKRWITSEPDPQFQEIKQKLVDNLALVPHEVFLSALKRCISTLNEKIQGSDYVVLWDSKPHSSKRWVYEQAQPELTTQPVQETYFGVYDAMEDFESFREILDKGIDTFVVMDDAIYSGEQFRNATLKKLIEVYKKFGYYPSRFPKILLVAPYSTRTFQTNEVTQAAQEQGILTLLTEQTMPTLNDVLSPAERQAIQERGGTLDLPEDAKERGMLDPNDNQVFFGATLTAFDHRVADAHSFCEPLAYRLGVQTDKPYADSTTSYFDKEEQEYKAYQTKRLQKAEEIRAQKTT
;
A
#
# COMPACT_ATOMS: atom_id res chain seq x y z
N MET A 1 16.87 19.78 -22.31
CA MET A 1 15.63 19.70 -21.51
C MET A 1 15.16 21.13 -21.30
N THR A 2 13.90 21.41 -21.63
CA THR A 2 13.35 22.77 -21.68
C THR A 2 12.90 23.23 -20.31
N ASP A 3 13.10 24.52 -20.02
CA ASP A 3 12.77 25.23 -18.77
C ASP A 3 11.29 25.12 -18.30
N GLU A 4 10.43 24.46 -19.08
CA GLU A 4 9.02 24.22 -18.76
C GLU A 4 8.80 23.08 -17.75
N GLN A 5 9.68 22.07 -17.69
CA GLN A 5 9.53 20.98 -16.71
C GLN A 5 9.97 21.35 -15.28
N GLN A 6 10.86 22.34 -15.13
CA GLN A 6 11.26 22.86 -13.81
C GLN A 6 10.26 23.87 -13.21
N ARG A 7 9.39 24.47 -14.02
CA ARG A 7 8.33 25.36 -13.51
C ARG A 7 7.13 24.61 -12.92
N ALA A 8 6.83 23.41 -13.42
CA ALA A 8 5.69 22.62 -12.95
C ALA A 8 5.85 22.11 -11.49
N THR A 9 7.09 21.98 -10.99
CA THR A 9 7.37 21.56 -9.61
C THR A 9 7.40 22.71 -8.60
N THR A 10 7.44 23.97 -9.04
CA THR A 10 7.63 25.12 -8.12
C THR A 10 6.35 25.91 -7.85
N GLU A 11 5.34 25.87 -8.73
CA GLU A 11 4.11 26.67 -8.58
C GLU A 11 2.95 26.00 -7.80
N VAL A 12 3.08 24.72 -7.42
CA VAL A 12 2.04 24.01 -6.65
C VAL A 12 2.16 24.26 -5.13
N ALA A 13 3.27 24.85 -4.65
CA ALA A 13 3.53 25.03 -3.22
C ALA A 13 2.76 26.19 -2.54
N SER A 14 1.99 27.00 -3.29
CA SER A 14 1.45 28.26 -2.75
C SER A 14 -0.03 28.28 -2.36
N GLN A 15 -0.75 27.16 -2.39
CA GLN A 15 -2.13 27.09 -1.87
C GLN A 15 -2.43 25.73 -1.24
N THR A 16 -1.83 25.44 -0.09
CA THR A 16 -2.19 24.28 0.74
C THR A 16 -3.23 24.70 1.77
N PRO A 17 -4.50 24.25 1.70
CA PRO A 17 -5.44 24.39 2.81
C PRO A 17 -4.92 23.56 3.98
N GLU A 18 -4.92 24.14 5.19
CA GLU A 18 -4.53 23.44 6.42
C GLU A 18 -5.35 22.15 6.58
N HIS A 19 -4.67 21.01 6.51
CA HIS A 19 -5.25 19.71 6.81
C HIS A 19 -5.32 19.57 8.33
N SER A 20 -6.54 19.59 8.88
CA SER A 20 -6.77 19.30 10.31
C SER A 20 -6.65 17.80 10.54
N ILE A 21 -5.42 17.30 10.74
CA ILE A 21 -5.17 15.92 11.15
C ILE A 21 -5.51 15.77 12.64
N SER A 22 -6.12 14.66 13.03
CA SER A 22 -6.33 14.35 14.45
C SER A 22 -4.96 14.31 15.17
N PRO A 23 -4.80 14.98 16.31
CA PRO A 23 -3.50 15.11 17.00
C PRO A 23 -2.91 13.77 17.45
N ASP A 24 -3.71 12.70 17.48
CA ASP A 24 -3.30 11.36 17.89
C ASP A 24 -2.77 10.49 16.73
N VAL A 25 -2.94 10.90 15.47
CA VAL A 25 -2.47 10.12 14.31
C VAL A 25 -1.01 10.43 14.03
N PRO A 26 -0.09 9.46 14.16
CA PRO A 26 1.34 9.72 14.09
C PRO A 26 1.75 10.18 12.70
N GLN A 27 2.66 11.15 12.66
CA GLN A 27 3.21 11.75 11.44
C GLN A 27 4.63 11.23 11.20
N PRO A 28 5.11 11.19 9.95
CA PRO A 28 6.51 10.92 9.65
C PRO A 28 7.42 11.93 10.36
N LYS A 29 8.48 11.45 11.01
CA LYS A 29 9.43 12.28 11.76
C LYS A 29 10.64 12.65 10.90
N THR A 30 11.04 11.73 10.02
CA THR A 30 12.23 11.88 9.18
C THR A 30 11.82 12.24 7.74
N PRO A 31 12.22 13.43 7.23
CA PRO A 31 11.99 13.76 5.83
C PRO A 31 12.84 12.87 4.92
N LEU A 32 12.31 12.53 3.76
CA LEU A 32 13.08 11.84 2.73
C LEU A 32 14.28 12.70 2.30
N SER A 33 15.45 12.08 2.30
CA SER A 33 16.66 12.70 1.75
C SER A 33 17.48 11.66 1.01
N VAL A 34 18.24 12.14 0.03
CA VAL A 34 19.16 11.32 -0.77
C VAL A 34 20.57 11.81 -0.50
N ASN A 35 21.49 10.88 -0.22
CA ASN A 35 22.90 11.19 -0.08
C ASN A 35 23.54 11.38 -1.46
N GLU A 36 23.40 12.58 -2.03
CA GLU A 36 23.90 12.93 -3.38
C GLU A 36 25.37 12.57 -3.61
N ALA A 37 26.20 12.69 -2.58
CA ALA A 37 27.63 12.36 -2.67
C ALA A 37 27.85 10.85 -2.83
N GLU A 38 27.06 10.01 -2.16
CA GLU A 38 27.09 8.56 -2.33
C GLU A 38 26.52 8.15 -3.68
N VAL A 39 25.43 8.78 -4.13
CA VAL A 39 24.85 8.57 -5.45
C VAL A 39 25.87 8.81 -6.55
N LYS A 40 26.49 9.99 -6.52
CA LYS A 40 27.50 10.37 -7.51
C LYS A 40 28.68 9.40 -7.49
N ARG A 41 29.11 8.95 -6.32
CA ARG A 41 30.19 7.97 -6.17
C ARG A 41 29.79 6.62 -6.77
N TRP A 42 28.60 6.12 -6.46
CA TRP A 42 28.10 4.82 -6.95
C TRP A 42 27.99 4.77 -8.48
N ILE A 43 27.54 5.86 -9.11
CA ILE A 43 27.49 5.99 -10.57
C ILE A 43 28.91 6.07 -11.15
N THR A 44 29.75 6.98 -10.64
CA THR A 44 31.08 7.24 -11.22
C THR A 44 32.10 6.13 -10.95
N SER A 45 31.89 5.28 -9.94
CA SER A 45 32.75 4.12 -9.67
C SER A 45 32.47 2.92 -10.57
N GLU A 46 31.37 2.93 -11.34
CA GLU A 46 31.05 1.84 -12.25
C GLU A 46 32.02 1.85 -13.46
N PRO A 47 32.78 0.77 -13.70
CA PRO A 47 33.73 0.73 -14.82
C PRO A 47 33.07 0.58 -16.19
N ASP A 48 31.84 0.08 -16.26
CA ASP A 48 31.14 -0.18 -17.52
C ASP A 48 30.19 0.98 -17.88
N PRO A 49 30.40 1.66 -19.02
CA PRO A 49 29.55 2.76 -19.47
C PRO A 49 28.06 2.41 -19.56
N GLN A 50 27.74 1.17 -19.97
CA GLN A 50 26.34 0.73 -20.04
C GLN A 50 25.70 0.71 -18.65
N PHE A 51 26.43 0.25 -17.64
CA PHE A 51 25.94 0.23 -16.27
C PHE A 51 25.96 1.61 -15.61
N GLN A 52 26.85 2.52 -16.02
CA GLN A 52 26.76 3.92 -15.62
C GLN A 52 25.44 4.54 -16.07
N GLU A 53 25.05 4.31 -17.33
CA GLU A 53 23.79 4.77 -17.89
C GLU A 53 22.58 4.15 -17.17
N ILE A 54 22.60 2.84 -16.90
CA ILE A 54 21.57 2.16 -16.12
C ILE A 54 21.44 2.81 -14.73
N LYS A 55 22.54 2.98 -14.00
CA LYS A 55 22.54 3.57 -12.65
C LYS A 55 22.01 5.00 -12.69
N GLN A 56 22.46 5.82 -13.62
CA GLN A 56 21.96 7.20 -13.80
C GLN A 56 20.45 7.20 -14.08
N LYS A 57 19.98 6.33 -14.96
CA LYS A 57 18.57 6.20 -15.31
C LYS A 57 17.69 5.81 -14.11
N LEU A 58 18.17 4.94 -13.23
CA LEU A 58 17.48 4.59 -11.99
C LEU A 58 17.36 5.79 -11.04
N VAL A 59 18.41 6.60 -10.92
CA VAL A 59 18.39 7.83 -10.12
C VAL A 59 17.46 8.88 -10.71
N ASP A 60 17.49 9.07 -12.03
CA ASP A 60 16.63 10.04 -12.73
C ASP A 60 15.14 9.71 -12.61
N ASN A 61 14.80 8.44 -12.36
CA ASN A 61 13.42 7.97 -12.19
C ASN A 61 13.04 7.76 -10.71
N LEU A 62 13.92 8.12 -9.77
CA LEU A 62 13.60 8.08 -8.35
C LEU A 62 12.54 9.15 -8.03
N ALA A 63 11.41 8.72 -7.48
CA ALA A 63 10.39 9.60 -6.95
C ALA A 63 10.42 9.57 -5.41
N LEU A 64 10.69 10.72 -4.80
CA LEU A 64 10.53 10.92 -3.37
C LEU A 64 9.19 11.58 -3.13
N VAL A 65 8.35 10.98 -2.28
CA VAL A 65 7.01 11.46 -1.98
C VAL A 65 6.96 11.90 -0.51
N PRO A 66 7.06 13.23 -0.24
CA PRO A 66 6.79 13.79 1.06
C PRO A 66 5.34 13.57 1.51
N HIS A 67 5.10 13.58 2.82
CA HIS A 67 3.81 13.28 3.44
C HIS A 67 2.73 14.23 2.95
N GLU A 68 3.03 15.52 2.84
CA GLU A 68 2.10 16.54 2.33
C GLU A 68 1.67 16.29 0.87
N VAL A 69 2.56 15.74 0.05
CA VAL A 69 2.26 15.35 -1.34
C VAL A 69 1.38 14.10 -1.35
N PHE A 70 1.68 13.13 -0.49
CA PHE A 70 0.83 11.96 -0.27
C PHE A 70 -0.58 12.34 0.20
N LEU A 71 -0.70 13.17 1.24
CA LEU A 71 -1.99 13.64 1.77
C LEU A 71 -2.80 14.39 0.71
N SER A 72 -2.14 15.20 -0.12
CA SER A 72 -2.80 15.88 -1.23
C SER A 72 -3.36 14.91 -2.26
N ALA A 73 -2.65 13.81 -2.55
CA ALA A 73 -3.15 12.74 -3.42
C ALA A 73 -4.28 11.94 -2.76
N LEU A 74 -4.15 11.65 -1.47
CA LEU A 74 -5.20 10.99 -0.68
C LEU A 74 -6.49 11.80 -0.72
N LYS A 75 -6.44 13.11 -0.46
CA LYS A 75 -7.59 14.02 -0.50
C LYS A 75 -8.36 13.96 -1.82
N ARG A 76 -7.66 13.89 -2.96
CA ARG A 76 -8.31 13.75 -4.28
C ARG A 76 -9.01 12.40 -4.42
N CYS A 77 -8.38 11.31 -3.98
CA CYS A 77 -9.05 10.01 -3.89
C CYS A 77 -10.28 10.05 -2.96
N ILE A 78 -10.20 10.76 -1.82
CA ILE A 78 -11.31 10.90 -0.88
C ILE A 78 -12.46 11.72 -1.47
N SER A 79 -12.18 12.74 -2.27
CA SER A 79 -13.22 13.45 -3.03
C SER A 79 -14.02 12.49 -3.92
N THR A 80 -13.33 11.63 -4.69
CA THR A 80 -13.99 10.63 -5.53
C THR A 80 -14.67 9.53 -4.70
N LEU A 81 -14.11 9.17 -3.54
CA LEU A 81 -14.74 8.23 -2.62
C LEU A 81 -16.08 8.78 -2.11
N ASN A 82 -16.11 10.03 -1.66
CA ASN A 82 -17.29 10.70 -1.12
C ASN A 82 -18.46 10.67 -2.12
N GLU A 83 -18.20 10.87 -3.40
CA GLU A 83 -19.20 10.72 -4.47
C GLU A 83 -19.74 9.29 -4.57
N LYS A 84 -18.89 8.28 -4.37
CA LYS A 84 -19.23 6.85 -4.53
C LYS A 84 -19.93 6.23 -3.32
N ILE A 85 -19.78 6.83 -2.14
CA ILE A 85 -20.40 6.38 -0.88
C ILE A 85 -21.61 7.23 -0.48
N GLN A 86 -21.94 8.28 -1.23
CA GLN A 86 -23.06 9.15 -0.90
C GLN A 86 -24.38 8.36 -0.80
N GLY A 87 -25.04 8.45 0.35
CA GLY A 87 -26.31 7.78 0.62
C GLY A 87 -26.22 6.26 0.71
N SER A 88 -25.02 5.69 0.86
CA SER A 88 -24.79 4.25 0.99
C SER A 88 -24.13 3.92 2.33
N ASP A 89 -24.65 2.91 3.02
CA ASP A 89 -23.94 2.30 4.15
C ASP A 89 -22.72 1.54 3.63
N TYR A 90 -21.59 1.69 4.33
CA TYR A 90 -20.35 1.03 3.96
C TYR A 90 -19.52 0.65 5.18
N VAL A 91 -18.69 -0.37 5.00
CA VAL A 91 -17.75 -0.86 6.01
C VAL A 91 -16.32 -0.54 5.58
N VAL A 92 -15.51 -0.05 6.51
CA VAL A 92 -14.06 0.11 6.30
C VAL A 92 -13.36 -1.16 6.73
N LEU A 93 -12.52 -1.69 5.85
CA LEU A 93 -11.71 -2.88 6.08
C LEU A 93 -10.25 -2.50 6.28
N TRP A 94 -9.73 -2.78 7.46
CA TRP A 94 -8.31 -2.73 7.79
C TRP A 94 -7.65 -4.08 7.51
N ASP A 95 -6.34 -4.16 7.74
CA ASP A 95 -5.57 -5.38 7.50
C ASP A 95 -5.94 -6.51 8.48
N SER A 96 -5.32 -7.67 8.34
CA SER A 96 -5.45 -8.83 9.22
C SER A 96 -4.75 -8.67 10.58
N LYS A 97 -3.93 -7.63 10.73
CA LYS A 97 -3.05 -7.35 11.87
C LYS A 97 -2.97 -5.84 12.15
N PRO A 98 -2.62 -5.43 13.38
CA PRO A 98 -2.46 -4.03 13.72
C PRO A 98 -1.15 -3.47 13.16
N HIS A 99 -0.94 -2.16 13.29
CA HIS A 99 0.28 -1.43 12.92
C HIS A 99 0.60 -1.56 11.44
N SER A 100 -0.46 -1.50 10.63
CA SER A 100 -0.39 -1.53 9.17
C SER A 100 -0.87 -0.20 8.59
N SER A 101 -0.42 0.09 7.36
CA SER A 101 -0.76 1.33 6.66
C SER A 101 -2.27 1.55 6.52
N LYS A 102 -3.08 0.49 6.37
CA LYS A 102 -4.49 0.64 6.01
C LYS A 102 -5.31 1.45 7.01
N ARG A 103 -5.16 1.14 8.30
CA ARG A 103 -5.83 1.87 9.37
C ARG A 103 -5.30 3.29 9.48
N TRP A 104 -3.98 3.45 9.41
CA TRP A 104 -3.35 4.76 9.46
C TRP A 104 -3.82 5.67 8.32
N VAL A 105 -3.84 5.18 7.06
CA VAL A 105 -4.38 5.93 5.91
C VAL A 105 -5.85 6.28 6.11
N TYR A 106 -6.65 5.35 6.62
CA TYR A 106 -8.04 5.63 6.96
C TYR A 106 -8.18 6.78 7.97
N GLU A 107 -7.39 6.77 9.04
CA GLU A 107 -7.45 7.82 10.08
C GLU A 107 -6.94 9.18 9.57
N GLN A 108 -6.00 9.21 8.61
CA GLN A 108 -5.63 10.45 7.91
C GLN A 108 -6.79 10.98 7.05
N ALA A 109 -7.54 10.08 6.39
CA ALA A 109 -8.66 10.42 5.52
C ALA A 109 -9.97 10.74 6.27
N GLN A 110 -10.16 10.20 7.47
CA GLN A 110 -11.43 10.24 8.21
C GLN A 110 -12.03 11.66 8.38
N PRO A 111 -11.24 12.71 8.67
CA PRO A 111 -11.76 14.08 8.78
C PRO A 111 -12.37 14.63 7.48
N GLU A 112 -12.04 14.05 6.32
CA GLU A 112 -12.52 14.50 5.01
C GLU A 112 -13.71 13.66 4.48
N LEU A 113 -14.12 12.61 5.19
CA LEU A 113 -15.24 11.77 4.81
C LEU A 113 -16.58 12.47 5.08
N THR A 114 -17.44 12.55 4.07
CA THR A 114 -18.77 13.16 4.18
C THR A 114 -19.80 12.23 4.82
N THR A 115 -19.57 10.92 4.72
CA THR A 115 -20.39 9.86 5.32
C THR A 115 -19.48 9.00 6.18
N GLN A 116 -19.83 8.78 7.45
CA GLN A 116 -19.07 7.88 8.33
C GLN A 116 -19.43 6.42 8.06
N PRO A 117 -18.47 5.48 8.19
CA PRO A 117 -18.77 4.07 8.00
C PRO A 117 -19.72 3.57 9.09
N VAL A 118 -20.55 2.58 8.75
CA VAL A 118 -21.41 1.92 9.74
C VAL A 118 -20.62 0.95 10.61
N GLN A 119 -19.44 0.54 10.14
CA GLN A 119 -18.51 -0.31 10.86
C GLN A 119 -17.09 -0.14 10.31
N GLU A 120 -16.11 -0.18 11.22
CA GLU A 120 -14.68 -0.29 10.94
C GLU A 120 -14.21 -1.63 11.51
N THR A 121 -13.46 -2.43 10.74
CA THR A 121 -13.02 -3.74 11.21
C THR A 121 -11.76 -4.24 10.52
N TYR A 122 -11.02 -5.11 11.22
CA TYR A 122 -9.94 -5.90 10.64
C TYR A 122 -10.49 -6.98 9.70
N PHE A 123 -9.75 -7.27 8.63
CA PHE A 123 -10.07 -8.31 7.67
C PHE A 123 -8.81 -8.92 7.04
N GLY A 124 -8.65 -10.25 7.08
CA GLY A 124 -7.67 -10.93 6.25
C GLY A 124 -7.00 -12.19 6.83
N VAL A 125 -6.47 -12.97 5.88
CA VAL A 125 -5.56 -14.14 5.87
C VAL A 125 -5.79 -15.33 6.79
N TYR A 126 -6.44 -15.27 7.95
CA TYR A 126 -6.65 -16.52 8.70
C TYR A 126 -7.93 -17.25 8.27
N ASP A 127 -7.79 -18.52 7.86
CA ASP A 127 -8.82 -19.43 7.34
C ASP A 127 -9.89 -19.84 8.36
N ALA A 128 -10.16 -18.99 9.33
CA ALA A 128 -11.22 -19.24 10.27
C ALA A 128 -12.56 -19.03 9.55
N MET A 129 -13.40 -20.08 9.50
CA MET A 129 -14.83 -20.00 9.13
C MET A 129 -15.58 -18.90 9.90
N GLU A 130 -14.96 -18.39 10.95
CA GLU A 130 -15.40 -17.46 11.97
C GLU A 130 -15.34 -16.01 11.45
N ASP A 131 -14.35 -15.68 10.60
CA ASP A 131 -14.32 -14.40 9.88
C ASP A 131 -15.56 -14.30 8.98
N PHE A 132 -15.98 -15.40 8.35
CA PHE A 132 -17.12 -15.39 7.43
C PHE A 132 -18.45 -15.11 8.13
N GLU A 133 -18.71 -15.64 9.33
CA GLU A 133 -19.98 -15.39 10.03
C GLU A 133 -20.09 -13.93 10.54
N SER A 134 -18.98 -13.31 10.96
CA SER A 134 -19.00 -11.88 11.31
C SER A 134 -19.36 -11.00 10.11
N PHE A 135 -18.94 -11.41 8.90
CA PHE A 135 -19.33 -10.73 7.67
C PHE A 135 -20.75 -11.07 7.23
N ARG A 136 -21.26 -12.26 7.52
CA ARG A 136 -22.67 -12.59 7.28
C ARG A 136 -23.59 -11.59 7.95
N GLU A 137 -23.33 -11.18 9.19
CA GLU A 137 -24.16 -10.18 9.89
C GLU A 137 -24.17 -8.82 9.18
N ILE A 138 -23.05 -8.43 8.56
CA ILE A 138 -22.95 -7.23 7.70
C ILE A 138 -23.81 -7.43 6.44
N LEU A 139 -23.68 -8.60 5.81
CA LEU A 139 -24.40 -8.90 4.58
C LEU A 139 -25.91 -9.02 4.79
N ASP A 140 -26.37 -9.64 5.88
CA ASP A 140 -27.78 -9.79 6.24
C ASP A 140 -28.47 -8.43 6.46
N LYS A 141 -27.71 -7.38 6.82
CA LYS A 141 -28.20 -5.99 6.89
C LYS A 141 -28.30 -5.30 5.53
N GLY A 142 -27.92 -5.96 4.45
CA GLY A 142 -27.92 -5.39 3.09
C GLY A 142 -26.72 -4.51 2.78
N ILE A 143 -25.67 -4.53 3.60
CA ILE A 143 -24.46 -3.72 3.36
C ILE A 143 -23.55 -4.48 2.39
N ASP A 144 -23.26 -3.86 1.24
CA ASP A 144 -22.44 -4.44 0.17
C ASP A 144 -21.20 -3.64 -0.19
N THR A 145 -21.09 -2.42 0.33
CA THR A 145 -19.98 -1.52 0.02
C THR A 145 -18.88 -1.68 1.06
N PHE A 146 -17.68 -2.02 0.60
CA PHE A 146 -16.49 -2.15 1.42
C PHE A 146 -15.44 -1.17 0.95
N VAL A 147 -14.89 -0.37 1.86
CA VAL A 147 -13.81 0.58 1.58
C VAL A 147 -12.52 0.03 2.17
N VAL A 148 -11.49 -0.05 1.34
CA VAL A 148 -10.13 -0.40 1.77
C VAL A 148 -9.26 0.79 1.45
N MET A 149 -8.55 1.34 2.42
CA MET A 149 -7.59 2.42 2.19
C MET A 149 -6.19 1.88 2.43
N ASP A 150 -5.24 2.18 1.56
CA ASP A 150 -3.83 1.83 1.74
C ASP A 150 -2.93 2.98 1.26
N ASP A 151 -1.66 2.97 1.69
CA ASP A 151 -0.67 3.98 1.30
C ASP A 151 -0.35 3.90 -0.20
N ALA A 152 -0.07 2.68 -0.66
CA ALA A 152 0.23 2.37 -2.04
C ALA A 152 -0.08 0.90 -2.37
N ILE A 153 -0.37 0.60 -3.63
CA ILE A 153 -0.60 -0.76 -4.11
C ILE A 153 0.46 -1.16 -5.15
N TYR A 154 1.33 -2.09 -4.76
CA TYR A 154 2.42 -2.64 -5.58
C TYR A 154 1.91 -3.77 -6.48
N SER A 155 2.24 -5.03 -6.20
CA SER A 155 1.66 -6.17 -6.92
C SER A 155 0.17 -6.35 -6.62
N GLY A 156 -0.28 -5.93 -5.42
CA GLY A 156 -1.63 -6.12 -4.89
C GLY A 156 -2.00 -7.58 -4.62
N GLU A 157 -1.02 -8.50 -4.53
CA GLU A 157 -1.28 -9.92 -4.28
C GLU A 157 -2.00 -10.14 -2.94
N GLN A 158 -1.54 -9.47 -1.87
CA GLN A 158 -2.16 -9.54 -0.56
C GLN A 158 -3.62 -9.07 -0.62
N PHE A 159 -3.90 -7.94 -1.29
CA PHE A 159 -5.28 -7.47 -1.48
C PHE A 159 -6.13 -8.49 -2.25
N ARG A 160 -5.62 -9.04 -3.37
CA ARG A 160 -6.36 -10.04 -4.16
C ARG A 160 -6.69 -11.29 -3.35
N ASN A 161 -5.70 -11.83 -2.65
CA ASN A 161 -5.81 -13.10 -1.94
C ASN A 161 -6.53 -12.96 -0.59
N ALA A 162 -6.19 -11.94 0.20
CA ALA A 162 -6.69 -11.76 1.54
C ALA A 162 -8.01 -11.00 1.60
N THR A 163 -8.28 -10.13 0.62
CA THR A 163 -9.46 -9.26 0.63
C THR A 163 -10.47 -9.65 -0.45
N LEU A 164 -10.12 -9.46 -1.72
CA LEU A 164 -11.03 -9.63 -2.86
C LEU A 164 -11.58 -11.06 -2.93
N LYS A 165 -10.69 -12.06 -2.96
CA LYS A 165 -11.07 -13.48 -3.06
C LYS A 165 -11.90 -13.92 -1.85
N LYS A 166 -11.48 -13.55 -0.64
CA LYS A 166 -12.17 -13.93 0.60
C LYS A 166 -13.57 -13.32 0.70
N LEU A 167 -13.77 -12.05 0.32
CA LEU A 167 -15.10 -11.45 0.27
C LEU A 167 -16.01 -12.19 -0.73
N ILE A 168 -15.51 -12.52 -1.92
CA ILE A 168 -16.28 -13.30 -2.89
C ILE A 168 -16.66 -14.69 -2.32
N GLU A 169 -15.74 -15.33 -1.60
CA GLU A 169 -16.00 -16.62 -0.92
C GLU A 169 -17.08 -16.50 0.16
N VAL A 170 -17.10 -15.43 0.94
CA VAL A 170 -18.18 -15.12 1.90
C VAL A 170 -19.52 -15.06 1.19
N TYR A 171 -19.62 -14.29 0.10
CA TYR A 171 -20.87 -14.15 -0.66
C TYR A 171 -21.37 -15.48 -1.23
N LYS A 172 -20.45 -16.32 -1.74
CA LYS A 172 -20.78 -17.66 -2.24
C LYS A 172 -21.24 -18.58 -1.12
N LYS A 173 -20.54 -18.59 0.02
CA LYS A 173 -20.85 -19.46 1.16
C LYS A 173 -22.25 -19.24 1.70
N PHE A 174 -22.70 -17.99 1.78
CA PHE A 174 -24.01 -17.63 2.32
C PHE A 174 -25.11 -17.48 1.27
N GLY A 175 -24.84 -17.86 0.02
CA GLY A 175 -25.86 -17.88 -1.04
C GLY A 175 -26.28 -16.51 -1.57
N TYR A 176 -25.50 -15.45 -1.30
CA TYR A 176 -25.73 -14.13 -1.89
C TYR A 176 -25.24 -14.06 -3.35
N TYR A 177 -24.29 -14.89 -3.74
CA TYR A 177 -23.80 -14.96 -5.12
C TYR A 177 -24.68 -15.89 -5.98
N PRO A 178 -25.00 -15.56 -7.25
CA PRO A 178 -24.60 -14.38 -8.04
C PRO A 178 -25.64 -13.24 -8.00
N SER A 179 -26.64 -13.28 -7.12
CA SER A 179 -27.68 -12.24 -7.07
C SER A 179 -27.19 -10.92 -6.46
N ARG A 180 -26.12 -10.98 -5.68
CA ARG A 180 -25.48 -9.86 -4.98
C ARG A 180 -23.96 -10.05 -5.01
N PHE A 181 -23.23 -8.94 -5.13
CA PHE A 181 -21.76 -8.94 -5.18
C PHE A 181 -21.21 -7.90 -4.21
N PRO A 182 -20.01 -8.11 -3.65
CA PRO A 182 -19.32 -7.05 -2.91
C PRO A 182 -18.94 -5.92 -3.84
N LYS A 183 -19.16 -4.67 -3.41
CA LYS A 183 -18.65 -3.46 -4.06
C LYS A 183 -17.46 -2.95 -3.25
N ILE A 184 -16.26 -3.26 -3.72
CA ILE A 184 -15.00 -2.88 -3.07
C ILE A 184 -14.50 -1.57 -3.68
N LEU A 185 -14.38 -0.54 -2.86
CA LEU A 185 -13.75 0.73 -3.19
C LEU A 185 -12.34 0.73 -2.59
N LEU A 186 -11.32 0.49 -3.42
CA LEU A 186 -9.92 0.48 -3.02
C LEU A 186 -9.33 1.87 -3.21
N VAL A 187 -9.09 2.58 -2.13
CA VAL A 187 -8.40 3.87 -2.08
C VAL A 187 -6.91 3.61 -1.90
N ALA A 188 -6.13 3.90 -2.93
CA ALA A 188 -4.69 3.82 -2.90
C ALA A 188 -4.13 4.95 -3.78
N PRO A 189 -3.70 6.09 -3.19
CA PRO A 189 -3.31 7.26 -3.95
C PRO A 189 -2.20 6.96 -4.98
N TYR A 190 -1.38 5.96 -4.68
CA TYR A 190 -0.35 5.43 -5.56
C TYR A 190 -0.59 3.96 -5.89
N SER A 191 -0.51 3.60 -7.16
CA SER A 191 -0.59 2.20 -7.61
C SER A 191 0.38 1.91 -8.75
N THR A 192 0.81 0.66 -8.92
CA THR A 192 1.61 0.27 -10.08
C THR A 192 0.73 -0.14 -11.25
N ARG A 193 1.27 -0.04 -12.47
CA ARG A 193 0.64 -0.64 -13.66
C ARG A 193 0.45 -2.15 -13.49
N THR A 194 1.39 -2.83 -12.83
CA THR A 194 1.31 -4.27 -12.54
C THR A 194 0.03 -4.65 -11.81
N PHE A 195 -0.43 -3.84 -10.85
CA PHE A 195 -1.71 -4.06 -10.20
C PHE A 195 -2.90 -3.76 -11.12
N GLN A 196 -2.86 -2.60 -11.79
CA GLN A 196 -3.95 -2.09 -12.62
C GLN A 196 -4.25 -3.01 -13.82
N THR A 197 -3.23 -3.62 -14.42
CA THR A 197 -3.38 -4.49 -15.60
C THR A 197 -3.39 -5.98 -15.24
N ASN A 198 -3.44 -6.33 -13.97
CA ASN A 198 -3.57 -7.73 -13.56
C ASN A 198 -4.95 -8.27 -13.97
N GLU A 199 -4.99 -9.45 -14.58
CA GLU A 199 -6.24 -10.05 -15.11
C GLU A 199 -7.33 -10.18 -14.05
N VAL A 200 -6.98 -10.55 -12.81
CA VAL A 200 -7.96 -10.68 -11.72
C VAL A 200 -8.49 -9.31 -11.30
N THR A 201 -7.62 -8.30 -11.24
CA THR A 201 -8.02 -6.92 -10.95
C THR A 201 -8.97 -6.40 -12.04
N GLN A 202 -8.61 -6.55 -13.32
CA GLN A 202 -9.44 -6.11 -14.44
C GLN A 202 -10.79 -6.82 -14.49
N ALA A 203 -10.80 -8.14 -14.34
CA ALA A 203 -12.04 -8.92 -14.30
C ALA A 203 -12.96 -8.48 -13.15
N ALA A 204 -12.40 -8.16 -11.97
CA ALA A 204 -13.18 -7.63 -10.85
C ALA A 204 -13.73 -6.22 -11.12
N GLN A 205 -12.98 -5.37 -11.83
CA GLN A 205 -13.46 -4.04 -12.24
C GLN A 205 -14.56 -4.14 -13.30
N GLU A 206 -14.41 -5.02 -14.29
CA GLU A 206 -15.41 -5.27 -15.33
C GLU A 206 -16.72 -5.82 -14.76
N GLN A 207 -16.63 -6.64 -13.72
CA GLN A 207 -17.80 -7.15 -12.99
C GLN A 207 -18.42 -6.13 -12.01
N GLY A 208 -17.84 -4.93 -11.88
CA GLY A 208 -18.28 -3.92 -10.91
C GLY A 208 -18.01 -4.28 -9.45
N ILE A 209 -17.23 -5.34 -9.19
CA ILE A 209 -16.84 -5.79 -7.86
C ILE A 209 -15.78 -4.87 -7.25
N LEU A 210 -14.86 -4.36 -8.08
CA LEU A 210 -13.77 -3.49 -7.64
C LEU A 210 -13.84 -2.14 -8.34
N THR A 211 -13.65 -1.07 -7.57
CA THR A 211 -13.30 0.25 -8.09
C THR A 211 -12.00 0.68 -7.44
N LEU A 212 -10.94 0.84 -8.23
CA LEU A 212 -9.68 1.42 -7.80
C LEU A 212 -9.78 2.95 -7.87
N LEU A 213 -9.47 3.61 -6.75
CA LEU A 213 -9.34 5.06 -6.62
C LEU A 213 -7.87 5.38 -6.39
N THR A 214 -7.21 5.87 -7.43
CA THR A 214 -5.76 6.12 -7.46
C THR A 214 -5.49 7.40 -8.25
N GLU A 215 -4.48 8.16 -7.83
CA GLU A 215 -4.09 9.43 -8.47
C GLU A 215 -2.83 9.28 -9.30
N GLN A 216 -1.89 8.46 -8.83
CA GLN A 216 -0.55 8.37 -9.38
C GLN A 216 -0.19 6.93 -9.71
N THR A 217 0.39 6.74 -10.91
CA THR A 217 0.97 5.46 -11.29
C THR A 217 2.46 5.46 -10.99
N MET A 218 2.90 4.56 -10.11
CA MET A 218 4.32 4.38 -9.78
C MET A 218 5.00 3.52 -10.85
N PRO A 219 6.11 3.98 -11.45
CA PRO A 219 6.88 3.16 -12.36
C PRO A 219 7.62 2.05 -11.61
N THR A 220 7.60 0.85 -12.16
CA THR A 220 8.45 -0.26 -11.74
C THR A 220 9.77 -0.25 -12.49
N LEU A 221 10.75 -1.02 -12.02
CA LEU A 221 12.00 -1.22 -12.77
C LEU A 221 11.74 -1.83 -14.16
N ASN A 222 10.69 -2.64 -14.33
CA ASN A 222 10.26 -3.14 -15.64
C ASN A 222 9.76 -2.03 -16.59
N ASP A 223 9.17 -0.96 -16.05
CA ASP A 223 8.69 0.18 -16.83
C ASP A 223 9.84 1.11 -17.22
N VAL A 224 10.83 1.26 -16.32
CA VAL A 224 11.96 2.16 -16.51
C VAL A 224 13.04 1.53 -17.39
N LEU A 225 13.44 0.29 -17.09
CA LEU A 225 14.54 -0.36 -17.78
C LEU A 225 14.09 -1.03 -19.08
N SER A 226 14.91 -0.98 -20.12
CA SER A 226 14.66 -1.70 -21.37
C SER A 226 14.93 -3.21 -21.19
N PRO A 227 14.39 -4.08 -22.08
CA PRO A 227 14.70 -5.50 -22.04
C PRO A 227 16.21 -5.82 -22.07
N ALA A 228 16.98 -5.05 -22.85
CA ALA A 228 18.43 -5.23 -22.95
C ALA A 228 19.16 -4.80 -21.65
N GLU A 229 18.73 -3.72 -21.00
CA GLU A 229 19.27 -3.28 -19.72
C GLU A 229 18.99 -4.30 -18.61
N ARG A 230 17.78 -4.86 -18.58
CA ARG A 230 17.42 -5.92 -17.62
C ARG A 230 18.23 -7.19 -17.84
N GLN A 231 18.43 -7.58 -19.10
CA GLN A 231 19.28 -8.72 -19.44
C GLN A 231 20.72 -8.50 -18.99
N ALA A 232 21.29 -7.31 -19.22
CA ALA A 232 22.63 -6.97 -18.76
C ALA A 232 22.77 -7.11 -17.23
N ILE A 233 21.78 -6.63 -16.46
CA ILE A 233 21.74 -6.80 -14.99
C ILE A 233 21.71 -8.29 -14.60
N GLN A 234 20.90 -9.10 -15.28
CA GLN A 234 20.83 -10.55 -15.03
C GLN A 234 22.16 -11.25 -15.35
N GLU A 235 22.84 -10.86 -16.42
CA GLU A 235 24.17 -11.39 -16.80
C GLU A 235 25.24 -11.07 -15.74
N ARG A 236 25.07 -9.99 -14.96
CA ARG A 236 25.89 -9.68 -13.77
C ARG A 236 25.38 -10.32 -12.47
N GLY A 237 24.62 -11.40 -12.56
CA GLY A 237 24.09 -12.11 -11.40
C GLY A 237 22.89 -11.42 -10.75
N GLY A 238 22.25 -10.48 -11.44
CA GLY A 238 21.02 -9.82 -11.01
C GLY A 238 21.22 -8.70 -10.00
N THR A 239 22.44 -8.19 -9.79
CA THR A 239 22.72 -7.22 -8.72
C THR A 239 23.05 -5.82 -9.27
N LEU A 240 22.90 -4.80 -8.41
CA LEU A 240 23.32 -3.41 -8.66
C LEU A 240 24.50 -3.00 -7.77
N ASP A 241 25.39 -3.96 -7.46
CA ASP A 241 26.52 -3.82 -6.55
C ASP A 241 26.09 -3.47 -5.11
N LEU A 242 25.41 -4.38 -4.44
CA LEU A 242 25.16 -4.27 -3.00
C LEU A 242 26.49 -4.36 -2.22
N PRO A 243 26.73 -3.53 -1.19
CA PRO A 243 27.87 -3.73 -0.32
C PRO A 243 27.75 -5.04 0.47
N GLU A 244 28.88 -5.69 0.75
CA GLU A 244 28.93 -7.00 1.41
C GLU A 244 28.20 -7.01 2.77
N ASP A 245 28.14 -5.86 3.46
CA ASP A 245 27.50 -5.71 4.77
C ASP A 245 25.96 -5.59 4.74
N ALA A 246 25.35 -5.46 3.56
CA ALA A 246 23.89 -5.36 3.42
C ALA A 246 23.17 -6.62 3.96
N LYS A 247 23.81 -7.80 3.83
CA LYS A 247 23.31 -9.06 4.43
C LYS A 247 23.37 -9.05 5.96
N GLU A 248 24.45 -8.53 6.53
CA GLU A 248 24.68 -8.53 7.97
C GLU A 248 23.71 -7.61 8.72
N ARG A 249 23.15 -6.61 8.04
CA ARG A 249 22.14 -5.70 8.59
C ARG A 249 20.71 -6.23 8.50
N GLY A 250 20.51 -7.45 7.97
CA GLY A 250 19.19 -8.04 7.78
C GLY A 250 18.33 -7.31 6.74
N MET A 251 18.97 -6.61 5.80
CA MET A 251 18.35 -5.75 4.78
C MET A 251 18.41 -6.37 3.38
N LEU A 252 18.56 -7.70 3.31
CA LEU A 252 18.44 -8.48 2.09
C LEU A 252 17.73 -9.77 2.47
N ASP A 253 16.78 -10.23 1.66
CA ASP A 253 16.34 -11.62 1.78
C ASP A 253 17.56 -12.51 1.54
N PRO A 254 17.93 -13.41 2.47
CA PRO A 254 19.08 -14.29 2.30
C PRO A 254 19.00 -15.17 1.03
N ASN A 255 17.81 -15.33 0.45
CA ASN A 255 17.57 -16.05 -0.80
C ASN A 255 17.51 -15.17 -2.06
N ASP A 256 17.41 -13.84 -1.93
CA ASP A 256 17.13 -12.93 -3.04
C ASP A 256 18.11 -11.74 -3.06
N ASN A 257 19.35 -11.99 -3.49
CA ASN A 257 20.33 -10.91 -3.75
C ASN A 257 20.08 -10.24 -5.12
N GLN A 258 18.97 -10.57 -5.78
CA GLN A 258 18.68 -10.10 -7.12
C GLN A 258 17.69 -8.93 -7.08
N VAL A 259 17.83 -8.05 -8.05
CA VAL A 259 16.90 -6.96 -8.30
C VAL A 259 15.56 -7.57 -8.73
N PHE A 260 14.53 -7.38 -7.91
CA PHE A 260 13.17 -7.67 -8.32
C PHE A 260 12.67 -6.59 -9.29
N PHE A 261 12.56 -6.91 -10.57
CA PHE A 261 12.15 -5.91 -11.58
C PHE A 261 10.70 -5.40 -11.44
N GLY A 262 9.88 -6.05 -10.62
CA GLY A 262 8.55 -5.54 -10.26
C GLY A 262 8.57 -4.47 -9.15
N ALA A 263 9.72 -4.24 -8.52
CA ALA A 263 9.88 -3.21 -7.50
C ALA A 263 9.77 -1.81 -8.11
N THR A 264 9.31 -0.85 -7.31
CA THR A 264 9.18 0.56 -7.72
C THR A 264 10.45 1.36 -7.42
N LEU A 265 10.51 2.56 -8.01
CA LEU A 265 11.47 3.62 -7.68
C LEU A 265 10.80 4.77 -6.91
N THR A 266 9.69 4.50 -6.22
CA THR A 266 8.92 5.51 -5.47
C THR A 266 9.06 5.27 -3.98
N ALA A 267 9.70 6.20 -3.26
CA ALA A 267 9.85 6.15 -1.81
C ALA A 267 8.92 7.15 -1.12
N PHE A 268 8.32 6.74 0.00
CA PHE A 268 7.50 7.60 0.84
C PHE A 268 8.19 7.86 2.18
N ASP A 269 7.99 9.03 2.77
CA ASP A 269 8.57 9.35 4.08
C ASP A 269 8.03 8.49 5.23
N HIS A 270 6.76 8.07 5.12
CA HIS A 270 6.08 7.17 6.04
C HIS A 270 6.34 5.68 5.76
N ARG A 271 7.05 5.33 4.67
CA ARG A 271 7.40 3.94 4.34
C ARG A 271 8.31 3.81 3.09
N VAL A 272 9.39 3.06 3.22
CA VAL A 272 9.91 2.23 2.12
C VAL A 272 9.32 0.84 2.30
N ALA A 273 8.50 0.41 1.35
CA ALA A 273 7.94 -0.93 1.35
C ALA A 273 9.07 -1.96 1.10
N ASP A 274 8.82 -3.23 1.38
CA ASP A 274 9.83 -4.30 1.31
C ASP A 274 10.51 -4.43 -0.08
N ALA A 275 11.49 -5.32 -0.20
CA ALA A 275 12.25 -5.57 -1.44
C ALA A 275 11.39 -5.85 -2.69
N HIS A 276 10.14 -6.29 -2.49
CA HIS A 276 9.19 -6.55 -3.57
C HIS A 276 8.38 -5.31 -3.99
N SER A 277 8.52 -4.22 -3.25
CA SER A 277 7.72 -3.01 -3.38
C SER A 277 8.58 -1.80 -3.75
N PHE A 278 9.79 -1.70 -3.20
CA PHE A 278 10.80 -0.70 -3.58
C PHE A 278 12.12 -1.39 -3.91
N CYS A 279 12.91 -0.80 -4.81
CA CYS A 279 14.24 -1.28 -5.13
C CYS A 279 15.18 -1.12 -3.91
N GLU A 280 15.19 -2.11 -3.02
CA GLU A 280 15.97 -2.11 -1.76
C GLU A 280 17.47 -1.83 -1.97
N PRO A 281 18.16 -2.34 -3.02
CA PRO A 281 19.54 -1.97 -3.31
C PRO A 281 19.74 -0.47 -3.53
N LEU A 282 18.76 0.17 -4.17
CA LEU A 282 18.78 1.59 -4.40
C LEU A 282 18.45 2.35 -3.10
N ALA A 283 17.48 1.91 -2.29
CA ALA A 283 17.14 2.56 -1.02
C ALA A 283 18.38 2.69 -0.11
N TYR A 284 19.14 1.59 0.02
CA TYR A 284 20.37 1.54 0.79
C TYR A 284 21.39 2.57 0.26
N ARG A 285 21.70 2.53 -1.04
CA ARG A 285 22.74 3.37 -1.65
C ARG A 285 22.39 4.84 -1.63
N LEU A 286 21.11 5.15 -1.75
CA LEU A 286 20.60 6.51 -1.71
C LEU A 286 20.48 7.05 -0.28
N GLY A 287 20.65 6.20 0.75
CA GLY A 287 20.51 6.61 2.15
C GLY A 287 19.09 6.98 2.53
N VAL A 288 18.09 6.43 1.83
CA VAL A 288 16.67 6.73 2.09
C VAL A 288 16.27 6.09 3.40
N GLN A 289 16.22 6.90 4.46
CA GLN A 289 15.67 6.50 5.76
C GLN A 289 14.16 6.67 5.73
N THR A 290 13.43 5.68 6.23
CA THR A 290 11.98 5.77 6.38
C THR A 290 11.54 5.34 7.74
N ASP A 291 10.52 6.04 8.23
CA ASP A 291 9.85 5.72 9.47
C ASP A 291 8.52 5.07 9.13
N LYS A 292 8.07 4.09 9.91
CA LYS A 292 6.68 3.63 9.88
C LYS A 292 5.97 4.28 11.06
N PRO A 293 5.37 5.48 10.90
CA PRO A 293 4.85 6.25 12.03
C PRO A 293 3.79 5.46 12.82
N TYR A 294 2.99 4.66 12.11
CA TYR A 294 1.96 3.78 12.66
C TYR A 294 2.48 2.50 13.34
N ALA A 295 3.78 2.23 13.28
CA ALA A 295 4.40 1.07 13.93
C ALA A 295 5.40 1.48 15.05
N ASP A 296 5.43 2.75 15.41
CA ASP A 296 6.28 3.25 16.49
C ASP A 296 5.69 2.85 17.85
N SER A 297 6.27 1.80 18.44
CA SER A 297 5.89 1.24 19.75
C SER A 297 5.98 2.21 20.93
N THR A 298 6.54 3.40 20.75
CA THR A 298 6.61 4.44 21.78
C THR A 298 5.39 5.37 21.78
N THR A 299 4.47 5.20 20.83
CA THR A 299 3.30 6.08 20.65
C THR A 299 2.04 5.54 21.31
N SER A 300 1.17 6.44 21.77
CA SER A 300 -0.18 6.08 22.26
C SER A 300 -1.05 5.46 21.16
N TYR A 301 -0.81 5.83 19.90
CA TYR A 301 -1.44 5.21 18.73
C TYR A 301 -1.19 3.70 18.70
N PHE A 302 0.06 3.28 18.84
CA PHE A 302 0.44 1.87 18.85
C PHE A 302 -0.27 1.12 19.99
N ASP A 303 -0.21 1.64 21.22
CA ASP A 303 -0.86 0.98 22.36
C ASP A 303 -2.38 0.87 22.19
N LYS A 304 -3.01 1.91 21.64
CA LYS A 304 -4.46 1.94 21.37
C LYS A 304 -4.84 0.90 20.32
N GLU A 305 -4.17 0.90 19.17
CA GLU A 305 -4.46 -0.04 18.08
C GLU A 305 -4.25 -1.49 18.56
N GLU A 306 -3.18 -1.75 19.30
CA GLU A 306 -2.87 -3.07 19.86
C GLU A 306 -3.99 -3.58 20.79
N GLN A 307 -4.54 -2.71 21.65
CA GLN A 307 -5.65 -3.05 22.54
C GLN A 307 -6.94 -3.33 21.76
N GLU A 308 -7.26 -2.50 20.77
CA GLU A 308 -8.44 -2.67 19.93
C GLU A 308 -8.37 -3.95 19.09
N TYR A 309 -7.19 -4.28 18.55
CA TYR A 309 -6.97 -5.54 17.85
C TYR A 309 -7.13 -6.75 18.77
N LYS A 310 -6.60 -6.71 20.00
CA LYS A 310 -6.81 -7.76 21.01
C LYS A 310 -8.29 -7.94 21.35
N ALA A 311 -9.03 -6.85 21.49
CA ALA A 311 -10.47 -6.89 21.73
C ALA A 311 -11.23 -7.50 20.53
N TYR A 312 -10.85 -7.13 19.30
CA TYR A 312 -11.37 -7.74 18.08
C TYR A 312 -11.12 -9.25 18.04
N GLN A 313 -9.87 -9.69 18.30
CA GLN A 313 -9.49 -11.10 18.34
C GLN A 313 -10.27 -11.89 19.39
N THR A 314 -10.45 -11.30 20.58
CA THR A 314 -11.23 -11.93 21.66
C THR A 314 -12.68 -12.13 21.27
N LYS A 315 -13.33 -11.09 20.72
CA LYS A 315 -14.73 -11.18 20.24
C LYS A 315 -14.87 -12.21 19.12
N ARG A 316 -13.91 -12.25 18.20
CA ARG A 316 -13.88 -13.23 17.11
C ARG A 316 -13.83 -14.67 17.64
N LEU A 317 -12.93 -14.96 18.57
CA LEU A 317 -12.78 -16.29 19.16
C LEU A 317 -14.02 -16.70 19.98
N GLN A 318 -14.65 -15.76 20.70
CA GLN A 318 -15.90 -16.04 21.40
C GLN A 318 -17.02 -16.42 20.43
N LYS A 319 -17.19 -15.65 19.34
CA LYS A 319 -18.19 -15.95 18.30
C LYS A 319 -17.93 -17.31 17.66
N ALA A 320 -16.67 -17.64 17.41
CA ALA A 320 -16.27 -18.95 16.90
C ALA A 320 -16.73 -20.11 17.78
N GLU A 321 -16.51 -19.99 19.10
CA GLU A 321 -16.92 -20.99 20.08
C GLU A 321 -18.44 -21.13 20.13
N GLU A 322 -19.19 -20.02 20.09
CA GLU A 322 -20.66 -20.04 20.02
C GLU A 322 -21.17 -20.80 18.80
N ILE A 323 -20.59 -20.54 17.62
CA ILE A 323 -20.98 -21.22 16.37
C ILE A 323 -20.65 -22.71 16.43
N ARG A 324 -19.48 -23.08 16.98
CA ARG A 324 -19.09 -24.48 17.14
C ARG A 324 -20.05 -25.21 18.09
N ALA A 325 -20.40 -24.59 19.21
CA ALA A 325 -21.34 -25.15 20.18
C ALA A 325 -22.72 -25.41 19.55
N GLN A 326 -23.23 -24.48 18.74
CA GLN A 326 -24.52 -24.61 18.05
C GLN A 326 -24.56 -25.75 17.02
N LYS A 327 -23.41 -26.14 16.43
CA LYS A 327 -23.33 -27.24 15.46
C LYS A 327 -23.25 -28.63 16.08
N THR A 328 -22.94 -28.71 17.37
CA THR A 328 -22.81 -29.97 18.13
C THR A 328 -24.09 -30.41 18.85
N THR A 329 -25.11 -29.55 18.89
CA THR A 329 -26.47 -29.81 19.41
C THR A 329 -27.44 -30.08 18.28
#